data_AF-A0A3G9J4H3-F1
#
_entry.id   AF-A0A3G9J4H3-F1
#
_cell.length_a   1.000
_cell.length_b   1.000
_cell.length_c   1.000
_cell.angle_alpha   90.00
_cell.angle_beta   90.00
_cell.angle_gamma   90.00
#
_symmetry.space_group_name_H-M   'P 1'
#
loop_
_entity.id
_entity.type
_entity.pdbx_description
1 polymer ?
#
loop_
_entity_poly.entity_id
_entity_poly.type
_entity_poly.pdbx_seq_one_letter_code
_entity_poly.pdbx_strand_id
1 'polypeptide(L)'
;MKTKKYILILCLVFMLFGCSAKKVHNPTLRIVYGMKTKQLLSIKKHYDVMVINAAKVSRQDLTQLHKKAKYIYSYLDIAALNPKSPAFKKLKSLKLMPTVSGKKYYMNVADKKWQNYLTKTVKSYEEKGIDGYFIDHSDLYEKRQNNTIYTGLKTILSSLKKTKSPLILNNAQALVEKDPKILKGIAMISQEDVFTYWNHQTNKREDVPEKESLKKKNYLKKMAAMHKHVYVIDFTKKSDWQAVIKAYDKKYGYSTLFPLKTNYSK
;
A
#
# COMPACT_ATOMS: atom_id res chain seq x y z
N MET A 1 53.10 -34.51 2.32
CA MET A 1 51.88 -34.87 1.52
C MET A 1 50.57 -34.91 2.32
N LYS A 2 50.56 -35.19 3.64
CA LYS A 2 49.32 -35.32 4.42
C LYS A 2 48.58 -33.98 4.68
N THR A 3 49.31 -32.88 4.89
CA THR A 3 48.74 -31.55 5.21
C THR A 3 47.94 -30.92 4.06
N LYS A 4 48.33 -31.15 2.80
CA LYS A 4 47.59 -30.65 1.63
C LYS A 4 46.23 -31.35 1.44
N LYS A 5 46.09 -32.61 1.88
CA LYS A 5 44.80 -33.34 1.83
C LYS A 5 43.77 -32.75 2.81
N TYR A 6 44.19 -32.35 4.01
CA TYR A 6 43.27 -31.77 5.00
C TYR A 6 42.75 -30.37 4.59
N ILE A 7 43.59 -29.55 3.95
CA ILE A 7 43.18 -28.23 3.43
C ILE A 7 42.16 -28.39 2.29
N LEU A 8 42.35 -29.36 1.40
CA LEU A 8 41.42 -29.64 0.30
C LEU A 8 40.06 -30.13 0.82
N ILE A 9 40.05 -30.97 1.86
CA ILE A 9 38.82 -31.47 2.50
C ILE A 9 38.09 -30.32 3.23
N LEU A 10 38.81 -29.41 3.88
CA LEU A 10 38.21 -28.25 4.56
C LEU A 10 37.56 -27.26 3.58
N CYS A 11 38.16 -27.05 2.40
CA CYS A 11 37.57 -26.24 1.33
C CYS A 11 36.32 -26.89 0.70
N LEU A 12 36.28 -28.22 0.59
CA LEU A 12 35.13 -28.97 0.09
C LEU A 12 33.93 -28.91 1.06
N VAL A 13 34.18 -28.92 2.38
CA VAL A 13 33.11 -28.79 3.39
C VAL A 13 32.51 -27.38 3.39
N PHE A 14 33.29 -26.32 3.14
CA PHE A 14 32.77 -24.95 3.01
C PHE A 14 31.94 -24.73 1.74
N MET A 15 32.18 -25.48 0.65
CA MET A 15 31.33 -25.42 -0.55
C MET A 15 29.98 -26.13 -0.37
N LEU A 16 29.87 -27.09 0.56
CA LEU A 16 28.62 -27.81 0.83
C LEU A 16 27.68 -27.06 1.79
N PHE A 17 28.18 -26.07 2.53
CA PHE A 17 27.36 -25.08 3.24
C PHE A 17 27.21 -23.79 2.42
N GLY A 18 26.97 -23.95 1.11
CA GLY A 18 26.43 -22.88 0.30
C GLY A 18 25.18 -22.35 0.99
N CYS A 19 25.30 -21.18 1.61
CA CYS A 19 24.22 -20.46 2.23
C CYS A 19 23.21 -20.19 1.12
N SER A 20 22.25 -21.10 0.94
CA SER A 20 21.19 -20.95 -0.03
C SER A 20 20.36 -19.80 0.51
N ALA A 21 20.72 -18.58 0.09
CA ALA A 21 19.98 -17.38 0.40
C ALA A 21 18.56 -17.68 -0.02
N LYS A 22 17.68 -17.93 0.96
CA LYS A 22 16.26 -18.16 0.70
C LYS A 22 15.84 -16.99 -0.17
N LYS A 23 15.51 -17.24 -1.44
CA LYS A 23 14.87 -16.24 -2.28
C LYS A 23 13.66 -15.77 -1.48
N VAL A 24 13.72 -14.53 -1.00
CA VAL A 24 12.59 -13.91 -0.30
C VAL A 24 11.48 -13.88 -1.34
N HIS A 25 10.49 -14.77 -1.19
CA HIS A 25 9.32 -14.78 -2.04
C HIS A 25 8.52 -13.52 -1.72
N ASN A 26 8.68 -12.50 -2.55
CA ASN A 26 7.89 -11.28 -2.44
C ASN A 26 6.46 -11.61 -2.86
N PRO A 27 5.46 -11.47 -1.97
CA PRO A 27 4.09 -11.81 -2.31
C PRO A 27 3.62 -11.00 -3.53
N THR A 28 3.01 -11.71 -4.47
CA THR A 28 2.41 -11.13 -5.67
C THR A 28 1.18 -10.31 -5.27
N LEU A 29 1.33 -8.99 -5.22
CA LEU A 29 0.27 -8.04 -4.90
C LEU A 29 -0.42 -7.53 -6.17
N ARG A 30 -1.75 -7.49 -6.16
CA ARG A 30 -2.56 -6.89 -7.23
C ARG A 30 -3.57 -5.90 -6.68
N ILE A 31 -3.47 -4.64 -7.11
CA ILE A 31 -4.39 -3.57 -6.69
C ILE A 31 -5.43 -3.31 -7.78
N VAL A 32 -6.71 -3.53 -7.44
CA VAL A 32 -7.85 -3.51 -8.37
C VAL A 32 -9.13 -2.93 -7.76
N TYR A 33 -9.03 -2.12 -6.69
CA TYR A 33 -10.18 -1.52 -6.01
C TYR A 33 -11.08 -0.63 -6.90
N GLY A 34 -10.57 -0.19 -8.06
CA GLY A 34 -11.32 0.58 -9.07
C GLY A 34 -12.18 -0.28 -10.01
N MET A 35 -11.90 -1.59 -10.13
CA MET A 35 -12.62 -2.48 -11.05
C MET A 35 -14.09 -2.68 -10.64
N LYS A 36 -14.95 -2.97 -11.62
CA LYS A 36 -16.33 -3.43 -11.38
C LYS A 36 -16.32 -4.89 -10.89
N THR A 37 -17.30 -5.28 -10.08
CA THR A 37 -17.41 -6.63 -9.51
C THR A 37 -17.36 -7.74 -10.58
N LYS A 38 -18.09 -7.59 -11.69
CA LYS A 38 -18.03 -8.56 -12.82
C LYS A 38 -16.62 -8.73 -13.40
N GLN A 39 -15.82 -7.66 -13.45
CA GLN A 39 -14.43 -7.71 -13.93
C GLN A 39 -13.49 -8.33 -12.90
N LEU A 40 -13.69 -8.03 -11.61
CA LEU A 40 -12.96 -8.67 -10.52
C LEU A 40 -13.16 -10.20 -10.55
N LEU A 41 -14.42 -10.63 -10.70
CA LEU A 41 -14.80 -12.03 -10.78
C LEU A 41 -14.39 -12.71 -12.09
N SER A 42 -13.87 -12.00 -13.10
CA SER A 42 -13.33 -12.59 -14.32
C SER A 42 -11.81 -12.74 -14.34
N ILE A 43 -11.10 -12.22 -13.33
CA ILE A 43 -9.64 -12.39 -13.21
C ILE A 43 -9.30 -13.88 -13.15
N LYS A 44 -8.44 -14.35 -14.07
CA LYS A 44 -8.00 -15.76 -14.13
C LYS A 44 -6.70 -16.03 -13.37
N LYS A 45 -5.81 -15.03 -13.30
CA LYS A 45 -4.51 -15.16 -12.64
C LYS A 45 -4.67 -15.21 -11.12
N HIS A 46 -3.92 -16.11 -10.47
CA HIS A 46 -3.82 -16.18 -9.02
C HIS A 46 -2.80 -15.17 -8.48
N TYR A 47 -3.08 -14.58 -7.31
CA TYR A 47 -2.21 -13.64 -6.62
C TYR A 47 -2.04 -14.01 -5.14
N ASP A 48 -0.95 -13.62 -4.50
CA ASP A 48 -0.82 -13.81 -3.05
C ASP A 48 -1.72 -12.85 -2.29
N VAL A 49 -1.81 -11.60 -2.75
CA VAL A 49 -2.67 -10.57 -2.15
C VAL A 49 -3.42 -9.81 -3.24
N MET A 50 -4.73 -9.69 -3.10
CA MET A 50 -5.57 -8.84 -3.95
C MET A 50 -6.18 -7.70 -3.14
N VAL A 51 -5.93 -6.45 -3.55
CA VAL A 51 -6.53 -5.26 -2.93
C VAL A 51 -7.76 -4.83 -3.74
N ILE A 52 -8.93 -4.91 -3.11
CA ILE A 52 -10.23 -4.61 -3.73
C ILE A 52 -10.96 -3.48 -2.99
N ASN A 53 -12.14 -3.10 -3.46
CA ASN A 53 -13.05 -2.22 -2.71
C ASN A 53 -14.15 -3.06 -2.05
N ALA A 54 -14.03 -3.33 -0.74
CA ALA A 54 -14.98 -4.16 0.01
C ALA A 54 -16.41 -3.57 0.08
N ALA A 55 -16.60 -2.27 -0.19
CA ALA A 55 -17.93 -1.67 -0.29
C ALA A 55 -18.71 -2.15 -1.54
N LYS A 56 -18.02 -2.64 -2.57
CA LYS A 56 -18.62 -3.02 -3.87
C LYS A 56 -18.84 -4.52 -4.03
N VAL A 57 -18.49 -5.31 -3.02
CA VAL A 57 -18.55 -6.78 -3.08
C VAL A 57 -19.40 -7.33 -1.93
N SER A 58 -20.09 -8.42 -2.22
CA SER A 58 -20.81 -9.23 -1.25
C SER A 58 -19.89 -10.27 -0.61
N ARG A 59 -20.38 -10.96 0.43
CA ARG A 59 -19.68 -12.10 1.03
C ARG A 59 -19.50 -13.24 0.04
N GLN A 60 -20.48 -13.49 -0.83
CA GLN A 60 -20.41 -14.52 -1.88
C GLN A 60 -19.33 -14.18 -2.92
N ASP A 61 -19.21 -12.91 -3.30
CA ASP A 61 -18.14 -12.45 -4.20
C ASP A 61 -16.76 -12.68 -3.57
N LEU A 62 -16.60 -12.38 -2.27
CA LEU A 62 -15.34 -12.63 -1.55
C LEU A 62 -15.00 -14.12 -1.52
N THR A 63 -15.95 -15.00 -1.21
CA THR A 63 -15.72 -16.46 -1.28
C THR A 63 -15.18 -16.88 -2.65
N GLN A 64 -15.67 -16.30 -3.75
CA GLN A 64 -15.13 -16.58 -5.09
C GLN A 64 -13.75 -15.96 -5.31
N LEU A 65 -13.49 -14.76 -4.79
CA LEU A 65 -12.20 -14.08 -4.92
C LEU A 65 -11.09 -14.80 -4.13
N HIS A 66 -11.39 -15.44 -3.00
CA HIS A 66 -10.44 -16.27 -2.25
C HIS A 66 -9.97 -17.51 -3.03
N LYS A 67 -10.69 -17.93 -4.07
CA LYS A 67 -10.20 -18.98 -5.01
C LYS A 67 -9.10 -18.45 -5.95
N LYS A 68 -8.91 -17.14 -5.99
CA LYS A 68 -8.03 -16.42 -6.93
C LYS A 68 -6.93 -15.64 -6.22
N ALA A 69 -7.00 -15.52 -4.91
CA ALA A 69 -5.91 -15.02 -4.13
C ALA A 69 -5.89 -15.63 -2.74
N LYS A 70 -4.69 -15.77 -2.19
CA LYS A 70 -4.49 -16.29 -0.84
C LYS A 70 -5.07 -15.36 0.23
N TYR A 71 -4.93 -14.05 0.02
CA TYR A 71 -5.49 -13.02 0.90
C TYR A 71 -6.19 -11.93 0.10
N ILE A 72 -7.33 -11.46 0.61
CA ILE A 72 -8.08 -10.34 0.07
C ILE A 72 -8.02 -9.17 1.03
N TYR A 73 -7.35 -8.09 0.61
CA TYR A 73 -7.27 -6.86 1.38
C TYR A 73 -8.30 -5.85 0.87
N SER A 74 -8.89 -5.07 1.76
CA SER A 74 -9.70 -3.92 1.34
C SER A 74 -8.84 -2.67 1.24
N TYR A 75 -9.01 -1.92 0.15
CA TYR A 75 -8.72 -0.50 0.12
C TYR A 75 -9.53 0.20 1.21
N LEU A 76 -8.87 0.98 2.05
CA LEU A 76 -9.48 1.78 3.10
C LEU A 76 -8.92 3.19 3.06
N ASP A 77 -9.77 4.14 2.69
CA ASP A 77 -9.47 5.56 2.72
C ASP A 77 -9.70 6.09 4.13
N ILE A 78 -8.63 6.40 4.87
CA ILE A 78 -8.75 6.81 6.28
C ILE A 78 -8.94 8.31 6.46
N ALA A 79 -8.86 9.09 5.38
CA ALA A 79 -8.83 10.55 5.48
C ALA A 79 -9.69 11.27 4.44
N ALA A 80 -10.22 10.59 3.43
CA ALA A 80 -11.07 11.19 2.42
C ALA A 80 -12.36 10.41 2.16
N LEU A 81 -13.41 11.13 1.75
CA LEU A 81 -14.72 10.58 1.45
C LEU A 81 -15.23 11.06 0.09
N ASN A 82 -15.79 10.13 -0.68
CA ASN A 82 -16.44 10.43 -1.95
C ASN A 82 -17.82 11.08 -1.68
N PRO A 83 -18.15 12.23 -2.28
CA PRO A 83 -19.44 12.88 -2.10
C PRO A 83 -20.64 12.04 -2.56
N LYS A 84 -20.42 11.05 -3.42
CA LYS A 84 -21.43 10.07 -3.87
C LYS A 84 -21.64 8.91 -2.90
N SER A 85 -20.85 8.81 -1.82
CA SER A 85 -21.03 7.78 -0.80
C SER A 85 -22.29 8.06 0.03
N PRO A 86 -23.10 7.04 0.39
CA PRO A 86 -24.24 7.20 1.30
C PRO A 86 -23.87 7.84 2.64
N ALA A 87 -22.64 7.63 3.12
CA ALA A 87 -22.16 8.21 4.37
C ALA A 87 -21.93 9.73 4.29
N PHE A 88 -21.75 10.29 3.09
CA PHE A 88 -21.38 11.70 2.90
C PHE A 88 -22.45 12.64 3.45
N LYS A 89 -23.74 12.33 3.29
CA LYS A 89 -24.85 13.16 3.81
C LYS A 89 -24.71 13.41 5.32
N LYS A 90 -24.28 12.40 6.08
CA LYS A 90 -24.12 12.46 7.55
C LYS A 90 -22.78 13.07 8.00
N LEU A 91 -21.78 13.04 7.13
CA LEU A 91 -20.40 13.44 7.45
C LEU A 91 -19.96 14.73 6.74
N LYS A 92 -20.81 15.34 5.90
CA LYS A 92 -20.48 16.52 5.10
C LYS A 92 -19.93 17.70 5.90
N SER A 93 -20.36 17.85 7.16
CA SER A 93 -19.88 18.91 8.06
C SER A 93 -18.41 18.75 8.47
N LEU A 94 -17.82 17.57 8.27
CA LEU A 94 -16.42 17.29 8.58
C LEU A 94 -15.48 17.57 7.40
N LYS A 95 -16.01 18.03 6.26
CA LYS A 95 -15.23 18.35 5.06
C LYS A 95 -14.18 19.41 5.37
N LEU A 96 -12.93 19.15 5.01
CA LEU A 96 -11.83 20.11 5.10
C LEU A 96 -11.56 20.77 3.75
N MET A 97 -11.18 19.98 2.75
CA MET A 97 -10.80 20.47 1.42
C MET A 97 -10.91 19.36 0.37
N PRO A 98 -11.03 19.66 -0.93
CA PRO A 98 -10.98 18.65 -1.97
C PRO A 98 -9.62 17.94 -2.04
N THR A 99 -9.61 16.68 -2.45
CA THR A 99 -8.39 15.94 -2.83
C THR A 99 -7.81 16.50 -4.14
N VAL A 100 -6.55 16.19 -4.44
CA VAL A 100 -5.87 16.63 -5.68
C VAL A 100 -6.68 16.26 -6.94
N SER A 101 -7.33 15.10 -6.94
CA SER A 101 -8.17 14.67 -8.06
C SER A 101 -9.52 15.38 -8.16
N GLY A 102 -9.93 16.14 -7.15
CA GLY A 102 -11.25 16.76 -7.03
C GLY A 102 -12.41 15.79 -6.74
N LYS A 103 -12.19 14.48 -6.77
CA LYS A 103 -13.27 13.47 -6.68
C LYS A 103 -13.76 13.16 -5.27
N LYS A 104 -12.95 13.49 -4.27
CA LYS A 104 -13.21 13.25 -2.84
C LYS A 104 -12.87 14.49 -2.05
N TYR A 105 -13.37 14.54 -0.82
CA TYR A 105 -12.97 15.54 0.17
C TYR A 105 -12.17 14.90 1.29
N TYR A 106 -11.08 15.56 1.69
CA TYR A 106 -10.45 15.26 2.98
C TYR A 106 -11.40 15.62 4.12
N MET A 107 -11.39 14.80 5.16
CA MET A 107 -12.29 14.89 6.31
C MET A 107 -11.51 15.19 7.58
N ASN A 108 -12.18 15.77 8.59
CA ASN A 108 -11.58 15.96 9.91
C ASN A 108 -11.34 14.60 10.60
N VAL A 109 -10.10 14.10 10.47
CA VAL A 109 -9.68 12.79 10.99
C VAL A 109 -9.65 12.70 12.53
N ALA A 110 -9.65 13.84 13.22
CA ALA A 110 -9.72 13.87 14.67
C ALA A 110 -11.16 13.79 15.21
N ASP A 111 -12.17 13.99 14.35
CA ASP A 111 -13.56 13.99 14.78
C ASP A 111 -14.04 12.57 15.10
N LYS A 112 -14.71 12.41 16.26
CA LYS A 112 -15.23 11.11 16.72
C LYS A 112 -16.25 10.52 15.75
N LYS A 113 -17.06 11.32 15.04
CA LYS A 113 -18.01 10.83 14.04
C LYS A 113 -17.27 10.17 12.86
N TRP A 114 -16.14 10.74 12.44
CA TRP A 114 -15.29 10.14 11.42
C TRP A 114 -14.65 8.83 11.89
N GLN A 115 -14.07 8.83 13.08
CA GLN A 115 -13.44 7.63 13.66
C GLN A 115 -14.44 6.49 13.88
N ASN A 116 -15.66 6.82 14.34
CA ASN A 116 -16.76 5.87 14.50
C ASN A 116 -17.24 5.31 13.15
N TYR A 117 -17.30 6.15 12.11
CA TYR A 117 -17.60 5.70 10.75
C TYR A 117 -16.58 4.67 10.28
N LEU A 118 -15.28 4.98 10.38
CA LEU A 118 -14.22 4.05 9.98
C LEU A 118 -14.26 2.74 10.77
N THR A 119 -14.48 2.81 12.08
CA THR A 119 -14.58 1.61 12.94
C THR A 119 -15.74 0.71 12.50
N LYS A 120 -16.92 1.27 12.21
CA LYS A 120 -18.06 0.51 11.69
C LYS A 120 -17.79 -0.07 10.30
N THR A 121 -17.13 0.69 9.43
CA THR A 121 -16.74 0.22 8.09
C THR A 121 -15.78 -0.96 8.17
N VAL A 122 -14.74 -0.88 9.01
CA VAL A 122 -13.76 -1.95 9.23
C VAL A 122 -14.46 -3.20 9.74
N LYS A 123 -15.28 -3.09 10.79
CA LYS A 123 -16.07 -4.21 11.33
C LYS A 123 -16.92 -4.88 10.26
N SER A 124 -17.64 -4.10 9.46
CA SER A 124 -18.46 -4.64 8.35
C SER A 124 -17.62 -5.36 7.29
N TYR A 125 -16.39 -4.92 7.04
CA TYR A 125 -15.48 -5.59 6.10
C TYR A 125 -14.92 -6.90 6.68
N GLU A 126 -14.63 -6.96 7.98
CA GLU A 126 -14.21 -8.20 8.66
C GLU A 126 -15.32 -9.25 8.68
N GLU A 127 -16.56 -8.84 8.97
CA GLU A 127 -17.75 -9.72 8.92
C GLU A 127 -17.98 -10.32 7.53
N LYS A 128 -17.54 -9.62 6.47
CA LYS A 128 -17.59 -10.13 5.09
C LYS A 128 -16.45 -11.10 4.75
N GLY A 129 -15.37 -11.13 5.53
CA GLY A 129 -14.20 -12.00 5.31
C GLY A 129 -13.00 -11.30 4.66
N ILE A 130 -12.79 -10.00 4.90
CA ILE A 130 -11.54 -9.32 4.50
C ILE A 130 -10.38 -9.73 5.42
N ASP A 131 -9.22 -10.01 4.82
CA ASP A 131 -8.03 -10.49 5.55
C ASP A 131 -7.08 -9.37 5.99
N GLY A 132 -7.17 -8.20 5.37
CA GLY A 132 -6.21 -7.11 5.58
C GLY A 132 -6.61 -5.79 4.93
N TYR A 133 -5.77 -4.76 5.10
CA TYR A 133 -6.11 -3.41 4.62
C TYR A 133 -4.95 -2.73 3.90
N PHE A 134 -5.28 -2.10 2.77
CA PHE A 134 -4.44 -1.11 2.10
C PHE A 134 -4.93 0.28 2.51
N ILE A 135 -4.14 0.96 3.34
CA ILE A 135 -4.49 2.22 4.01
C ILE A 135 -4.05 3.40 3.16
N ASP A 136 -4.99 4.15 2.61
CA ASP A 136 -4.73 5.29 1.74
C ASP A 136 -4.99 6.65 2.42
N HIS A 137 -4.40 7.69 1.85
CA HIS A 137 -4.45 9.08 2.32
C HIS A 137 -3.84 9.35 3.71
N SER A 138 -2.84 8.56 4.10
CA SER A 138 -1.98 8.93 5.24
C SER A 138 -1.17 10.21 4.96
N ASP A 139 -1.03 10.59 3.69
CA ASP A 139 -0.41 11.83 3.20
C ASP A 139 -1.23 13.10 3.50
N LEU A 140 -2.41 13.00 4.11
CA LEU A 140 -3.12 14.19 4.61
C LEU A 140 -2.21 15.02 5.56
N TYR A 141 -1.38 14.36 6.37
CA TYR A 141 -0.44 15.06 7.25
C TYR A 141 0.63 15.84 6.47
N GLU A 142 1.10 15.32 5.33
CA GLU A 142 2.04 16.03 4.45
C GLU A 142 1.39 17.29 3.86
N LYS A 143 0.11 17.20 3.48
CA LYS A 143 -0.65 18.30 2.89
C LYS A 143 -1.03 19.37 3.91
N ARG A 144 -1.23 18.98 5.17
CA ARG A 144 -1.54 19.88 6.29
C ARG A 144 -0.87 19.37 7.57
N GLN A 145 0.31 19.90 7.86
CA GLN A 145 1.12 19.53 9.03
C GLN A 145 0.55 20.10 10.33
N ASN A 146 -0.64 19.65 10.70
CA ASN A 146 -1.37 20.08 11.89
C ASN A 146 -1.35 18.96 12.94
N ASN A 147 -1.14 19.31 14.22
CA ASN A 147 -1.14 18.36 15.33
C ASN A 147 -2.48 17.62 15.50
N THR A 148 -3.62 18.26 15.23
CA THR A 148 -4.94 17.62 15.23
C THR A 148 -5.04 16.54 14.16
N ILE A 149 -4.53 16.80 12.95
CA ILE A 149 -4.49 15.80 11.86
C ILE A 149 -3.58 14.64 12.24
N TYR A 150 -2.38 14.95 12.74
CA TYR A 150 -1.43 13.94 13.22
C TYR A 150 -2.04 13.02 14.29
N THR A 151 -2.63 13.59 15.33
CA THR A 151 -3.26 12.84 16.42
C THR A 151 -4.46 12.03 15.93
N GLY A 152 -5.27 12.60 15.03
CA GLY A 152 -6.38 11.88 14.40
C GLY A 152 -5.93 10.66 13.61
N LEU A 153 -4.95 10.81 12.71
CA LEU A 153 -4.37 9.70 11.95
C LEU A 153 -3.74 8.64 12.87
N LYS A 154 -2.98 9.06 13.88
CA LYS A 154 -2.39 8.15 14.87
C LYS A 154 -3.45 7.35 15.63
N THR A 155 -4.57 7.99 15.99
CA THR A 155 -5.70 7.34 16.66
C THR A 155 -6.36 6.30 15.76
N ILE A 156 -6.62 6.66 14.49
CA ILE A 156 -7.19 5.74 13.49
C ILE A 156 -6.26 4.53 13.28
N LEU A 157 -4.97 4.76 13.04
CA LEU A 157 -4.00 3.67 12.86
C LEU A 157 -3.87 2.79 14.10
N SER A 158 -3.96 3.37 15.30
CA SER A 158 -3.96 2.59 16.55
C SER A 158 -5.21 1.73 16.67
N SER A 159 -6.37 2.22 16.25
CA SER A 159 -7.61 1.43 16.20
C SER A 159 -7.50 0.27 15.20
N LEU A 160 -7.01 0.54 13.98
CA LEU A 160 -6.81 -0.48 12.95
C LEU A 160 -5.85 -1.59 13.40
N LYS A 161 -4.77 -1.25 14.12
CA LYS A 161 -3.83 -2.27 14.63
C LYS A 161 -4.47 -3.23 15.64
N LYS A 162 -5.54 -2.82 16.33
CA LYS A 162 -6.25 -3.69 17.29
C LYS A 162 -7.00 -4.82 16.59
N THR A 163 -7.31 -4.69 15.30
CA THR A 163 -7.94 -5.76 14.54
C THR A 163 -7.00 -6.94 14.24
N LYS A 164 -5.69 -6.76 14.46
CA LYS A 164 -4.63 -7.73 14.12
C LYS A 164 -4.55 -8.11 12.64
N SER A 165 -5.32 -7.44 11.78
CA SER A 165 -5.23 -7.59 10.34
C SER A 165 -3.93 -6.97 9.81
N PRO A 166 -3.25 -7.57 8.81
CA PRO A 166 -2.10 -6.96 8.18
C PRO A 166 -2.45 -5.63 7.49
N LEU A 167 -1.61 -4.63 7.70
CA LEU A 167 -1.79 -3.28 7.17
C LEU A 167 -0.67 -2.94 6.17
N ILE A 168 -1.05 -2.51 4.97
CA ILE A 168 -0.17 -1.84 3.99
C ILE A 168 -0.40 -0.35 4.12
N LEU A 169 0.62 0.40 4.57
CA LEU A 169 0.50 1.84 4.78
C LEU A 169 1.00 2.61 3.56
N ASN A 170 0.07 3.28 2.84
CA ASN A 170 0.37 3.99 1.60
C ASN A 170 0.67 5.47 1.84
N ASN A 171 1.69 6.00 1.15
CA ASN A 171 2.07 7.42 1.11
C ASN A 171 2.18 8.07 2.51
N ALA A 172 2.85 7.40 3.45
CA ALA A 172 2.91 7.86 4.84
C ALA A 172 4.25 8.51 5.24
N GLN A 173 5.06 8.96 4.28
CA GLN A 173 6.41 9.46 4.53
C GLN A 173 6.45 10.51 5.66
N ALA A 174 5.74 11.64 5.50
CA ALA A 174 5.75 12.72 6.49
C ALA A 174 5.25 12.26 7.88
N LEU A 175 4.30 11.33 7.90
CA LEU A 175 3.72 10.80 9.14
C LEU A 175 4.73 9.90 9.88
N VAL A 176 5.42 9.02 9.15
CA VAL A 176 6.46 8.12 9.69
C VAL A 176 7.72 8.88 10.09
N GLU A 177 8.13 9.90 9.33
CA GLU A 177 9.27 10.75 9.69
C GLU A 177 9.01 11.55 10.97
N LYS A 178 7.75 11.94 11.23
CA LYS A 178 7.36 12.56 12.50
C LYS A 178 7.39 11.58 13.69
N ASP A 179 6.91 10.36 13.51
CA ASP A 179 6.90 9.34 14.57
C ASP A 179 7.14 7.93 13.98
N PRO A 180 8.40 7.45 13.97
CA PRO A 180 8.72 6.11 13.46
C PRO A 180 7.99 4.98 14.19
N LYS A 181 7.48 5.20 15.42
CA LYS A 181 6.70 4.19 16.15
C LYS A 181 5.38 3.86 15.45
N ILE A 182 4.93 4.70 14.51
CA ILE A 182 3.78 4.41 13.64
C ILE A 182 3.97 3.10 12.87
N LEU A 183 5.21 2.69 12.60
CA LEU A 183 5.51 1.43 11.91
C LEU A 183 5.30 0.17 12.78
N LYS A 184 5.17 0.30 14.10
CA LYS A 184 4.88 -0.84 14.98
C LYS A 184 3.49 -1.39 14.64
N GLY A 185 3.42 -2.68 14.29
CA GLY A 185 2.18 -3.33 13.84
C GLY A 185 1.76 -3.02 12.39
N ILE A 186 2.58 -2.31 11.61
CA ILE A 186 2.39 -2.16 10.17
C ILE A 186 3.16 -3.27 9.46
N ALA A 187 2.50 -4.03 8.59
CA ALA A 187 3.12 -5.18 7.92
C ALA A 187 4.00 -4.73 6.75
N MET A 188 3.50 -3.81 5.92
CA MET A 188 4.14 -3.37 4.70
C MET A 188 3.95 -1.87 4.51
N ILE A 189 4.79 -1.25 3.69
CA ILE A 189 4.58 0.11 3.22
C ILE A 189 4.43 0.14 1.71
N SER A 190 3.70 1.13 1.21
CA SER A 190 3.68 1.44 -0.22
C SER A 190 3.88 2.93 -0.45
N GLN A 191 4.50 3.24 -1.58
CA GLN A 191 4.71 4.63 -2.01
C GLN A 191 4.35 4.75 -3.47
N GLU A 192 3.42 5.67 -3.73
CA GLU A 192 3.06 6.08 -5.08
C GLU A 192 3.98 7.19 -5.58
N ASP A 193 4.04 7.26 -6.91
CA ASP A 193 4.61 8.37 -7.64
C ASP A 193 6.11 8.58 -7.31
N VAL A 194 6.91 7.52 -7.37
CA VAL A 194 8.35 7.61 -7.05
C VAL A 194 9.14 8.09 -8.25
N PHE A 195 8.78 7.64 -9.45
CA PHE A 195 9.44 8.00 -10.70
C PHE A 195 8.50 8.75 -11.65
N THR A 196 7.23 8.37 -11.63
CA THR A 196 6.21 8.74 -12.60
C THR A 196 4.89 8.94 -11.87
N TYR A 197 4.12 9.94 -12.26
CA TYR A 197 2.79 10.15 -11.71
C TYR A 197 1.76 10.36 -12.81
N TRP A 198 0.49 10.26 -12.43
CA TRP A 198 -0.61 10.62 -13.31
C TRP A 198 -1.09 12.04 -13.01
N ASN A 199 -0.86 12.96 -13.94
CA ASN A 199 -1.40 14.31 -13.84
C ASN A 199 -2.91 14.28 -14.11
N HIS A 200 -3.68 14.63 -13.09
CA HIS A 200 -5.14 14.61 -13.13
C HIS A 200 -5.77 15.78 -13.90
N GLN A 201 -5.00 16.86 -14.16
CA GLN A 201 -5.45 18.01 -14.93
C GLN A 201 -5.23 17.75 -16.43
N THR A 202 -4.04 17.26 -16.79
CA THR A 202 -3.67 17.00 -18.20
C THR A 202 -4.10 15.62 -18.69
N ASN A 203 -4.52 14.72 -17.78
CA ASN A 203 -4.81 13.31 -18.04
C ASN A 203 -3.66 12.59 -18.75
N LYS A 204 -2.43 12.87 -18.32
CA LYS A 204 -1.22 12.27 -18.88
C LYS A 204 -0.31 11.76 -17.77
N ARG A 205 0.53 10.81 -18.14
CA ARG A 205 1.68 10.40 -17.32
C ARG A 205 2.74 11.47 -17.41
N GLU A 206 3.33 11.84 -16.28
CA GLU A 206 4.44 12.78 -16.17
C GLU A 206 5.57 12.20 -15.31
N ASP A 207 6.77 12.75 -15.45
CA ASP A 207 7.94 12.41 -14.64
C ASP A 207 7.86 13.13 -13.29
N VAL A 208 8.16 12.42 -12.21
CA VAL A 208 8.31 13.03 -10.90
C VAL A 208 9.60 13.87 -10.91
N PRO A 209 9.55 15.16 -10.55
CA PRO A 209 10.75 16.00 -10.48
C PRO A 209 11.85 15.34 -9.64
N GLU A 210 13.10 15.44 -10.09
CA GLU A 210 14.24 14.70 -9.52
C GLU A 210 14.36 14.88 -8.00
N LYS A 211 14.22 16.12 -7.51
CA LYS A 211 14.27 16.45 -6.08
C LYS A 211 13.22 15.69 -5.28
N GLU A 212 12.00 15.59 -5.79
CA GLU A 212 10.90 14.88 -5.12
C GLU A 212 11.06 13.37 -5.23
N SER A 213 11.51 12.87 -6.39
CA SER A 213 11.87 11.46 -6.57
C SER A 213 12.95 11.03 -5.58
N LEU A 214 13.99 11.85 -5.40
CA LEU A 214 15.09 11.58 -4.48
C LEU A 214 14.63 11.51 -3.02
N LYS A 215 13.74 12.42 -2.58
CA LYS A 215 13.15 12.39 -1.23
C LYS A 215 12.42 11.07 -0.99
N LYS A 216 11.55 10.65 -1.91
CA LYS A 216 10.81 9.38 -1.80
C LYS A 216 11.76 8.18 -1.78
N LYS A 217 12.73 8.14 -2.70
CA LYS A 217 13.77 7.09 -2.74
C LYS A 217 14.54 6.96 -1.43
N ASN A 218 14.91 8.08 -0.81
CA ASN A 218 15.59 8.08 0.48
C ASN A 218 14.71 7.56 1.61
N TYR A 219 13.42 7.91 1.63
CA TYR A 219 12.45 7.34 2.56
C TYR A 219 12.33 5.81 2.39
N LEU A 220 12.19 5.30 1.17
CA LEU A 220 12.06 3.85 0.93
C LEU A 220 13.29 3.07 1.39
N LYS A 221 14.50 3.61 1.19
CA LYS A 221 15.74 3.00 1.69
C LYS A 221 15.72 2.86 3.21
N LYS A 222 15.27 3.90 3.93
CA LYS A 222 15.12 3.85 5.40
C LYS A 222 14.13 2.75 5.81
N MET A 223 13.02 2.63 5.09
CA MET A 223 11.97 1.65 5.40
C MET A 223 12.44 0.21 5.18
N ALA A 224 13.16 -0.04 4.09
CA ALA A 224 13.76 -1.34 3.84
C ALA A 224 14.88 -1.67 4.85
N ALA A 225 15.68 -0.68 5.26
CA ALA A 225 16.66 -0.85 6.33
C ALA A 225 16.01 -1.17 7.69
N MET A 226 14.77 -0.74 7.91
CA MET A 226 13.94 -1.14 9.06
C MET A 226 13.20 -2.48 8.84
N HIS A 227 13.64 -3.29 7.86
CA HIS A 227 13.06 -4.58 7.49
C HIS A 227 11.57 -4.53 7.12
N LYS A 228 11.07 -3.40 6.65
CA LYS A 228 9.72 -3.33 6.05
C LYS A 228 9.77 -3.79 4.61
N HIS A 229 8.80 -4.62 4.22
CA HIS A 229 8.58 -4.90 2.81
C HIS A 229 7.96 -3.66 2.15
N VAL A 230 8.59 -3.22 1.05
CA VAL A 230 8.29 -1.98 0.34
C VAL A 230 7.66 -2.28 -1.01
N TYR A 231 6.52 -1.64 -1.29
CA TYR A 231 5.93 -1.57 -2.62
C TYR A 231 6.12 -0.20 -3.25
N VAL A 232 6.62 -0.18 -4.48
CA VAL A 232 6.67 1.02 -5.33
C VAL A 232 5.54 0.96 -6.33
N ILE A 233 4.71 2.00 -6.37
CA ILE A 233 3.54 2.09 -7.23
C ILE A 233 3.73 3.25 -8.20
N ASP A 234 3.91 2.92 -9.48
CA ASP A 234 4.20 3.91 -10.52
C ASP A 234 3.27 3.74 -11.72
N PHE A 235 2.87 4.83 -12.34
CA PHE A 235 1.89 4.85 -13.43
C PHE A 235 2.56 5.01 -14.78
N THR A 236 3.07 3.92 -15.34
CA THR A 236 3.66 3.93 -16.69
C THR A 236 3.32 2.67 -17.49
N LYS A 237 3.06 2.87 -18.79
CA LYS A 237 2.94 1.79 -19.79
C LYS A 237 4.21 1.64 -20.63
N LYS A 238 5.15 2.58 -20.55
CA LYS A 238 6.37 2.57 -21.37
C LYS A 238 7.37 1.54 -20.82
N SER A 239 7.85 0.64 -21.67
CA SER A 239 8.68 -0.51 -21.27
C SER A 239 10.05 -0.10 -20.72
N ASP A 240 10.65 0.95 -21.26
CA ASP A 240 11.89 1.58 -20.80
C ASP A 240 11.79 2.02 -19.32
N TRP A 241 10.75 2.77 -18.97
CA TRP A 241 10.49 3.20 -17.60
C TRP A 241 10.19 2.03 -16.68
N GLN A 242 9.41 1.05 -17.13
CA GLN A 242 9.18 -0.15 -16.34
C GLN A 242 10.47 -0.91 -16.07
N ALA A 243 11.39 -0.98 -17.02
CA ALA A 243 12.69 -1.62 -16.84
C ALA A 243 13.56 -0.86 -15.83
N VAL A 244 13.64 0.47 -15.93
CA VAL A 244 14.38 1.33 -14.99
C VAL A 244 13.85 1.15 -13.56
N ILE A 245 12.54 1.22 -13.38
CA ILE A 245 11.91 1.11 -12.05
C ILE A 245 12.11 -0.29 -11.49
N LYS A 246 11.88 -1.35 -12.27
CA LYS A 246 12.13 -2.73 -11.83
C LYS A 246 13.59 -2.97 -11.45
N ALA A 247 14.54 -2.40 -12.21
CA ALA A 247 15.97 -2.53 -11.91
C ALA A 247 16.33 -1.83 -10.60
N TYR A 248 15.81 -0.62 -10.38
CA TYR A 248 15.97 0.11 -9.12
C TYR A 248 15.36 -0.67 -7.95
N ASP A 249 14.12 -1.12 -8.08
CA ASP A 249 13.41 -1.83 -7.02
C ASP A 249 14.09 -3.16 -6.69
N LYS A 250 14.52 -3.91 -7.71
CA LYS A 250 15.29 -5.15 -7.52
C LYS A 250 16.59 -4.91 -6.76
N LYS A 251 17.31 -3.81 -7.04
CA LYS A 251 18.55 -3.43 -6.36
C LYS A 251 18.34 -3.23 -4.85
N TYR A 252 17.17 -2.75 -4.44
CA TYR A 252 16.85 -2.49 -3.03
C TYR A 252 15.88 -3.49 -2.39
N GLY A 253 15.53 -4.57 -3.09
CA GLY A 253 14.63 -5.62 -2.59
C GLY A 253 13.16 -5.19 -2.51
N TYR A 254 12.73 -4.20 -3.29
CA TYR A 254 11.35 -3.72 -3.32
C TYR A 254 10.48 -4.56 -4.28
N SER A 255 9.17 -4.45 -4.12
CA SER A 255 8.18 -4.96 -5.07
C SER A 255 7.62 -3.84 -5.93
N THR A 256 7.71 -3.98 -7.24
CA THR A 256 7.18 -2.99 -8.19
C THR A 256 5.75 -3.29 -8.61
N LEU A 257 4.90 -2.26 -8.67
CA LEU A 257 3.54 -2.34 -9.19
C LEU A 257 3.30 -1.26 -10.27
N PHE A 258 2.76 -1.71 -11.41
CA PHE A 258 2.30 -0.85 -12.50
C PHE A 258 0.79 -1.01 -12.69
N PRO A 259 -0.05 -0.45 -11.80
CA PRO A 259 -1.49 -0.59 -11.93
C PRO A 259 -2.02 0.18 -13.15
N LEU A 260 -3.02 -0.39 -13.82
CA LEU A 260 -3.80 0.35 -14.81
C LEU A 260 -4.63 1.40 -14.07
N LYS A 261 -4.61 2.66 -14.53
CA LYS A 261 -5.31 3.77 -13.86
C LYS A 261 -6.80 3.49 -13.65
N THR A 262 -7.47 2.85 -14.61
CA THR A 262 -8.88 2.46 -14.51
C THR A 262 -9.16 1.51 -13.35
N ASN A 263 -8.18 0.69 -12.96
CA ASN A 263 -8.29 -0.25 -11.85
C ASN A 263 -7.86 0.36 -10.51
N TYR A 264 -7.27 1.56 -10.55
CA TYR A 264 -6.66 2.27 -9.43
C TYR A 264 -7.29 3.66 -9.19
N SER A 265 -8.40 4.00 -9.85
CA SER A 265 -8.91 5.37 -9.80
C SER A 265 -9.42 5.72 -8.40
N LYS A 266 -8.67 6.59 -7.71
CA LYS A 266 -9.11 7.35 -6.53
C LYS A 266 -10.27 8.28 -6.90
#